data_AF-A0A392NCP9-F1
#
_entry.id   AF-A0A392NCP9-F1
#
_cell.length_a   1.000
_cell.length_b   1.000
_cell.length_c   1.000
_cell.angle_alpha   90.00
_cell.angle_beta   90.00
_cell.angle_gamma   90.00
#
_symmetry.space_group_name_H-M   'P 1'
#
loop_
_entity.id
_entity.type
_entity.pdbx_description
1 polymer ?
#
loop_
_entity_poly.entity_id
_entity_poly.type
_entity_poly.pdbx_seq_one_letter_code
_entity_poly.pdbx_strand_id
1 'polypeptide(L)'
;AEVLLECKKRIGADVVFTKKAETDSTGEYTIYVNEDHKDEVCDVKLVSSPQNSCNEVVPGRDQARVILTGYNGIASNDRFANAMLFRANEVASGCAEILKQMQELDEEN
;
A
#
# COMPACT_ATOMS: atom_id res chain seq x y z
N ALA A 1 9.70 0.82 7.48
CA ALA A 1 8.40 0.14 7.74
C ALA A 1 8.45 -1.22 7.08
N GLU A 2 7.78 -2.22 7.65
CA GLU A 2 7.69 -3.55 7.05
C GLU A 2 6.35 -3.68 6.33
N VAL A 3 6.39 -4.23 5.12
CA VAL A 3 5.22 -4.56 4.30
C VAL A 3 5.24 -6.03 3.90
N LEU A 4 4.07 -6.58 3.58
CA LEU A 4 3.86 -7.96 3.14
C LEU A 4 3.07 -7.96 1.84
N LEU A 5 3.67 -8.44 0.76
CA LEU A 5 2.93 -8.90 -0.40
C LEU A 5 2.29 -10.25 -0.06
N GLU A 6 0.98 -10.36 -0.23
CA GLU A 6 0.20 -11.58 -0.03
C GLU A 6 -0.66 -11.83 -1.27
N CYS A 7 -0.50 -12.99 -1.90
CA CYS A 7 -1.38 -13.46 -2.98
C CYS A 7 -2.26 -14.60 -2.49
N LYS A 8 -3.54 -14.54 -2.88
CA LYS A 8 -4.56 -15.51 -2.52
C LYS A 8 -5.25 -16.05 -3.75
N LYS A 9 -5.67 -17.31 -3.70
CA LYS A 9 -6.61 -17.84 -4.69
C LYS A 9 -7.88 -16.99 -4.69
N ARG A 10 -8.36 -16.65 -5.88
CA ARG A 10 -9.61 -15.91 -6.06
C ARG A 10 -10.81 -16.61 -5.43
N ILE A 11 -10.84 -17.94 -5.51
CA ILE A 11 -11.86 -18.80 -4.89
C ILE A 11 -11.23 -19.47 -3.65
N GLY A 12 -11.94 -19.42 -2.52
CA GLY A 12 -11.49 -20.01 -1.26
C GLY A 12 -10.55 -19.13 -0.43
N ALA A 13 -9.89 -18.13 -1.04
CA ALA A 13 -9.00 -17.18 -0.37
C ALA A 13 -7.77 -17.81 0.31
N ASP A 14 -7.38 -19.03 -0.10
CA ASP A 14 -6.14 -19.67 0.34
C ASP A 14 -4.94 -18.79 -0.01
N VAL A 15 -4.07 -18.51 0.98
CA VAL A 15 -2.79 -17.86 0.74
C VAL A 15 -1.87 -18.82 -0.02
N VAL A 16 -1.34 -18.35 -1.14
CA VAL A 16 -0.48 -19.14 -2.04
C VAL A 16 0.92 -18.57 -2.17
N PHE A 17 1.08 -17.28 -1.90
CA PHE A 17 2.38 -16.62 -1.92
C PHE A 17 2.44 -15.49 -0.90
N THR A 18 3.59 -15.36 -0.25
CA THR A 18 3.88 -14.22 0.62
C THR A 18 5.33 -13.78 0.46
N LYS A 19 5.57 -12.46 0.53
CA LYS A 19 6.92 -11.90 0.55
C LYS A 19 6.97 -10.60 1.32
N LYS A 20 7.92 -10.51 2.25
CA LYS A 20 8.16 -9.30 3.05
C LYS A 20 9.16 -8.38 2.37
N ALA A 21 9.02 -7.08 2.63
CA ALA A 21 10.04 -6.07 2.34
C ALA A 21 10.04 -4.96 3.39
N GLU A 22 11.16 -4.28 3.48
CA GLU A 22 11.31 -3.07 4.27
C GLU A 22 11.35 -1.85 3.35
N THR A 23 10.79 -0.75 3.82
CA THR A 23 10.92 0.54 3.16
C THR A 23 12.32 1.12 3.38
N ASP A 24 12.84 1.83 2.41
CA ASP A 24 14.07 2.60 2.53
C ASP A 24 13.86 3.94 3.26
N SER A 25 14.87 4.80 3.24
CA SER A 25 14.84 6.12 3.90
C SER A 25 13.84 7.10 3.30
N THR A 26 13.34 6.85 2.09
CA THR A 26 12.32 7.68 1.43
C THR A 26 10.90 7.15 1.68
N GLY A 27 10.77 5.97 2.31
CA GLY A 27 9.48 5.31 2.53
C GLY A 27 9.05 4.41 1.36
N GLU A 28 9.88 4.26 0.33
CA GLU A 28 9.63 3.38 -0.81
C GLU A 28 10.07 1.95 -0.50
N TYR A 29 9.42 0.96 -1.10
CA TYR A 29 9.82 -0.45 -1.00
C TYR A 29 9.81 -1.10 -2.38
N THR A 30 10.66 -2.10 -2.57
CA THR A 30 10.70 -2.92 -3.80
C THR A 30 10.59 -4.40 -3.44
N ILE A 31 9.65 -5.10 -4.06
CA ILE A 31 9.46 -6.55 -3.90
C ILE A 31 9.67 -7.23 -5.25
N TYR A 32 10.75 -7.99 -5.39
CA TYR A 32 10.99 -8.80 -6.58
C TYR A 32 10.14 -10.07 -6.56
N VAL A 33 9.37 -10.31 -7.62
CA VAL A 33 8.53 -11.51 -7.77
C VAL A 33 8.94 -12.22 -9.05
N ASN A 34 9.30 -13.49 -8.95
CA ASN A 34 9.79 -14.33 -10.05
C ASN A 34 8.73 -15.34 -10.55
N GLU A 35 7.49 -15.21 -10.08
CA GLU A 35 6.36 -16.08 -10.40
C GLU A 35 5.22 -15.26 -11.04
N ASP A 36 4.47 -15.87 -11.97
CA ASP A 36 3.26 -15.27 -12.54
C ASP A 36 2.04 -15.72 -11.73
N HIS A 37 1.41 -14.77 -11.04
CA HIS A 37 0.25 -14.97 -10.16
C HIS A 37 -1.09 -14.79 -10.90
N LYS A 38 -1.16 -15.18 -12.17
CA LYS A 38 -2.36 -15.36 -13.02
C LYS A 38 -3.65 -14.67 -12.54
N ASP A 39 -4.59 -15.45 -11.99
CA ASP A 39 -5.91 -15.03 -11.53
C ASP A 39 -5.98 -14.84 -10.00
N GLU A 40 -4.84 -14.87 -9.33
CA GLU A 40 -4.72 -14.69 -7.89
C GLU A 40 -4.92 -13.22 -7.52
N VAL A 41 -5.41 -13.01 -6.30
CA VAL A 41 -5.63 -11.68 -5.73
C VAL A 41 -4.42 -11.34 -4.89
N CYS A 42 -3.58 -10.43 -5.38
CA CYS A 42 -2.38 -9.98 -4.70
C CYS A 42 -2.56 -8.58 -4.12
N ASP A 43 -2.33 -8.44 -2.82
CA ASP A 43 -2.37 -7.17 -2.12
C ASP A 43 -1.05 -7.02 -1.32
N VAL A 44 -0.46 -5.82 -1.35
CA VAL A 44 0.58 -5.45 -0.39
C VAL A 44 -0.09 -4.88 0.85
N LYS A 45 0.37 -5.25 2.04
CA LYS A 45 -0.21 -4.87 3.33
C LYS A 45 0.84 -4.30 4.25
N LEU A 46 0.43 -3.33 5.08
CA LEU A 46 1.25 -2.85 6.18
C LEU A 46 1.43 -3.94 7.25
N VAL A 47 2.65 -4.14 7.72
CA VAL A 47 2.95 -5.06 8.82
C VAL A 47 3.36 -4.28 10.07
N SER A 48 4.32 -3.37 9.95
CA SER A 48 4.78 -2.57 11.09
C SER A 48 5.38 -1.23 10.67
N SER A 49 5.21 -0.25 11.55
CA SER A 49 5.89 1.05 11.46
C SER A 49 7.14 1.06 12.35
N PRO A 50 8.26 1.63 11.89
CA PRO A 50 9.42 1.85 12.75
C PRO A 50 9.23 3.06 13.67
N GLN A 51 8.18 3.87 13.46
CA GLN A 51 7.89 5.06 14.24
C GLN A 51 6.79 4.77 15.26
N ASN A 52 7.13 4.77 16.56
CA ASN A 52 6.18 4.48 17.63
C ASN A 52 5.04 5.50 17.74
N SER A 53 5.25 6.74 17.31
CA SER A 53 4.23 7.79 17.27
C SER A 53 3.35 7.74 16.02
N CYS A 54 3.63 6.83 15.07
CA CYS A 54 2.94 6.72 13.79
C CYS A 54 2.81 5.24 13.40
N ASN A 55 1.97 4.51 14.13
CA ASN A 55 1.81 3.07 13.99
C ASN A 55 0.34 2.59 14.00
N GLU A 56 -0.62 3.51 14.01
CA GLU A 56 -2.03 3.16 13.91
C GLU A 56 -2.40 2.82 12.46
N VAL A 57 -2.90 1.62 12.23
CA VAL A 57 -3.37 1.19 10.90
C VAL A 57 -4.70 1.86 10.59
N VAL A 58 -4.81 2.52 9.43
CA VAL A 58 -6.06 3.14 8.98
C VAL A 58 -6.81 2.20 8.04
N PRO A 59 -8.02 1.72 8.41
CA PRO A 59 -8.79 0.83 7.55
C PRO A 59 -9.02 1.42 6.16
N GLY A 60 -8.72 0.64 5.12
CA GLY A 60 -8.86 1.05 3.72
C GLY A 60 -7.66 1.82 3.16
N ARG A 61 -6.65 2.10 3.99
CA ARG A 61 -5.34 2.66 3.58
C ARG A 61 -4.16 1.80 4.06
N ASP A 62 -4.48 0.59 4.51
CA ASP A 62 -3.57 -0.39 5.09
C ASP A 62 -3.10 -1.45 4.08
N GLN A 63 -3.71 -1.46 2.89
CA GLN A 63 -3.37 -2.37 1.81
C GLN A 63 -3.52 -1.71 0.44
N ALA A 64 -2.78 -2.22 -0.55
CA ALA A 64 -2.84 -1.79 -1.93
C ALA A 64 -2.79 -3.01 -2.88
N ARG A 65 -3.72 -3.03 -3.84
CA ARG A 65 -3.81 -4.10 -4.84
C ARG A 65 -2.72 -3.97 -5.90
N VAL A 66 -2.09 -5.09 -6.26
CA VAL A 66 -1.13 -5.17 -7.36
C VAL A 66 -1.48 -6.32 -8.30
N ILE A 67 -1.26 -6.12 -9.60
CA ILE A 67 -1.53 -7.14 -10.63
C ILE A 67 -0.22 -7.83 -10.98
N LEU A 68 -0.04 -9.06 -10.50
CA LEU A 68 1.19 -9.85 -10.71
C LEU A 68 1.00 -10.92 -11.78
N THR A 69 0.41 -10.53 -12.92
CA THR A 69 0.38 -11.36 -14.12
C THR A 69 0.87 -10.59 -15.33
N GLY A 70 1.57 -11.27 -16.25
CA GLY A 70 1.94 -10.74 -17.57
C GLY A 70 0.79 -10.78 -18.58
N TYR A 71 -0.30 -11.51 -18.30
CA TYR A 71 -1.44 -11.67 -19.22
C TYR A 71 -2.48 -10.55 -19.10
N ASN A 72 -2.03 -9.29 -19.00
CA ASN A 72 -2.90 -8.13 -18.74
C ASN A 72 -2.74 -6.98 -19.74
N GLY A 73 -1.94 -7.15 -20.80
CA GLY A 73 -1.71 -6.13 -21.83
C GLY A 73 -0.81 -4.96 -21.41
N ILE A 74 -0.19 -5.02 -20.22
CA ILE A 74 0.77 -4.01 -19.75
C ILE A 74 2.17 -4.40 -20.22
N ALA A 75 2.85 -3.49 -20.93
CA ALA A 75 4.16 -3.77 -21.55
C ALA A 75 5.32 -3.90 -20.55
N SER A 76 5.21 -3.31 -19.36
CA SER A 76 6.23 -3.42 -18.29
C SER A 76 5.89 -4.54 -17.32
N ASN A 77 6.91 -5.06 -16.62
CA ASN A 77 6.75 -5.95 -15.47
C ASN A 77 6.73 -5.19 -14.14
N ASP A 78 7.02 -3.89 -14.15
CA ASP A 78 6.94 -3.06 -12.95
C ASP A 78 5.49 -2.76 -12.61
N ARG A 79 5.19 -2.82 -11.31
CA ARG A 79 3.85 -2.59 -10.75
C ARG A 79 4.00 -1.65 -9.57
N PHE A 80 3.30 -0.52 -9.64
CA PHE A 80 3.28 0.47 -8.58
C PHE A 80 2.05 0.27 -7.71
N ALA A 81 2.27 0.01 -6.43
CA ALA A 81 1.20 -0.03 -5.44
C ALA A 81 0.84 1.40 -5.01
N ASN A 82 -0.44 1.64 -4.74
CA ASN A 82 -0.84 2.89 -4.09
C ASN A 82 -0.16 3.03 -2.73
N ALA A 83 0.11 4.29 -2.33
CA ALA A 83 0.67 4.57 -1.02
C ALA A 83 -0.28 4.10 0.10
N MET A 84 0.29 3.40 1.07
CA MET A 84 -0.37 2.99 2.31
C MET A 84 0.16 3.86 3.45
N LEU A 85 -0.61 4.00 4.54
CA LEU A 85 -0.19 4.85 5.65
C LEU A 85 -0.54 4.28 7.02
N PHE A 86 0.36 4.54 7.96
CA PHE A 86 0.05 4.58 9.37
C PHE A 86 -0.37 5.99 9.75
N ARG A 87 -1.30 6.12 10.69
CA ARG A 87 -1.71 7.39 11.26
C ARG A 87 -0.85 7.71 12.48
N ALA A 88 -0.51 8.99 12.60
CA ALA A 88 0.14 9.54 13.78
C ALA A 88 -0.83 9.60 14.97
N ASN A 89 -0.33 9.32 16.17
CA ASN A 89 -1.13 9.30 17.40
C ASN A 89 -1.66 10.69 17.77
N GLU A 90 -0.97 11.75 17.32
CA GLU A 90 -1.36 13.13 17.53
C GLU A 90 -1.52 13.84 16.19
N VAL A 91 -2.50 14.74 16.12
CA VAL A 91 -2.74 15.58 14.95
C VAL A 91 -1.62 16.61 14.85
N ALA A 92 -0.97 16.69 13.69
CA ALA A 92 0.09 17.66 13.48
C ALA A 92 -0.45 19.10 13.54
N SER A 93 0.38 20.02 14.03
CA SER A 93 0.07 21.44 13.98
C SER A 93 -0.12 21.87 12.51
N GLY A 94 -1.19 22.61 12.24
CA GLY A 94 -1.53 23.07 10.89
C GLY A 94 -2.40 22.13 10.06
N CYS A 95 -2.71 20.91 10.51
CA CYS A 95 -3.63 20.02 9.77
C CYS A 95 -5.00 20.67 9.49
N ALA A 96 -5.54 21.43 10.45
CA ALA A 96 -6.82 22.13 10.30
C ALA A 96 -6.78 23.22 9.21
N GLU A 97 -5.65 23.92 9.10
CA GLU A 97 -5.47 24.98 8.10
C GLU A 97 -5.35 24.39 6.69
N ILE A 98 -4.59 23.29 6.55
CA ILE A 98 -4.48 22.57 5.27
C ILE A 98 -5.85 22.05 4.84
N LEU A 99 -6.64 21.49 5.78
CA LEU A 99 -7.98 21.01 5.46
C LEU A 99 -8.90 22.14 4.97
N LYS A 100 -8.81 23.32 5.59
CA LYS A 100 -9.56 24.51 5.16
C LYS A 100 -9.16 24.94 3.74
N GLN A 101 -7.86 24.99 3.46
CA GLN A 101 -7.36 25.33 2.12
C GLN A 101 -7.83 24.33 1.06
N MET A 102 -7.86 23.03 1.37
CA MET A 102 -8.37 22.01 0.45
C MET A 102 -9.86 22.20 0.16
N GLN A 103 -10.67 22.52 1.17
CA GLN A 103 -12.10 22.78 0.99
C GLN A 103 -12.36 24.01 0.13
N GLU A 104 -11.61 25.09 0.35
CA GLU A 104 -11.70 26.31 -0.46
C GLU A 104 -11.34 26.03 -1.94
N LEU A 105 -10.31 25.23 -2.20
CA LEU A 105 -9.93 24.81 -3.55
C LEU A 105 -11.00 23.95 -4.25
N ASP A 106 -11.70 23.10 -3.50
CA ASP A 106 -12.78 22.26 -4.04
C ASP A 106 -14.03 23.10 -4.37
N GLU A 107 -14.30 24.16 -3.61
CA GLU A 107 -15.42 25.09 -3.84
C GLU A 107 -15.19 26.05 -5.03
N GLU A 108 -13.92 26.27 -5.41
CA GLU A 108 -13.53 27.10 -6.55
C GLU A 108 -13.56 26.36 -7.91
N ASN A 109 -13.77 25.04 -7.93
CA ASN A 109 -13.82 24.19 -9.14
C ASN A 109 -15.24 23.72 -9.50
#